data_AF-A0A2E8DY09-F1
#
_entry.id   AF-A0A2E8DY09-F1
#
_cell.length_a   1.000
_cell.length_b   1.000
_cell.length_c   1.000
_cell.angle_alpha   90.00
_cell.angle_beta   90.00
_cell.angle_gamma   90.00
#
_symmetry.space_group_name_H-M   'P 1'
#
loop_
_entity.id
_entity.type
_entity.pdbx_description
1 polymer ?
#
loop_
_entity_poly.entity_id
_entity_poly.type
_entity_poly.pdbx_seq_one_letter_code
_entity_poly.pdbx_strand_id
1 'polypeptide(L)'
;MRKSYDQVFNKLDQIAEQGWRNLSLTAEKANDQQNKMLQVSEMWQKNDIFRDLLFHQPLLDVATSLIGPNVQLFHDQALYKPSKVGGSVP
;
A
#
# COMPACT_ATOMS: atom_id res chain seq x y z
N MET A 1 7.40 -7.52 9.95
CA MET A 1 6.95 -7.26 8.57
C MET A 1 5.46 -7.62 8.38
N ARG A 2 5.06 -8.90 8.21
CA ARG A 2 3.63 -9.25 7.97
C ARG A 2 2.67 -8.77 9.07
N LYS A 3 3.00 -9.01 10.34
CA LYS A 3 2.16 -8.55 11.46
C LYS A 3 1.97 -7.02 11.46
N SER A 4 3.05 -6.27 11.22
CA SER A 4 3.04 -4.81 11.12
C SER A 4 2.22 -4.31 9.94
N TYR A 5 2.28 -5.01 8.81
CA TYR A 5 1.44 -4.77 7.64
C TYR A 5 -0.06 -4.92 7.99
N ASP A 6 -0.43 -6.06 8.55
CA ASP A 6 -1.82 -6.37 8.90
C ASP A 6 -2.36 -5.38 9.94
N GLN A 7 -1.54 -4.95 10.90
CA GLN A 7 -1.91 -3.94 11.89
C GLN A 7 -2.28 -2.61 11.25
N VAL A 8 -1.55 -2.14 10.23
CA VAL A 8 -1.89 -0.88 9.54
C VAL A 8 -3.18 -1.02 8.74
N PHE A 9 -3.34 -2.12 7.99
CA PHE A 9 -4.58 -2.35 7.23
C PHE A 9 -5.80 -2.44 8.15
N ASN A 10 -5.72 -3.21 9.24
CA ASN A 10 -6.82 -3.36 10.18
C ASN A 10 -7.15 -2.05 10.89
N LYS A 11 -6.14 -1.24 11.24
CA LYS A 11 -6.36 0.08 11.86
C LYS A 11 -7.09 1.01 10.91
N LEU A 12 -6.64 1.11 9.65
CA LEU A 12 -7.21 2.05 8.68
C LEU A 12 -8.60 1.65 8.18
N ASP A 13 -8.87 0.35 8.06
CA ASP A 13 -10.20 -0.19 7.71
C ASP A 13 -11.27 0.25 8.73
N GLN A 14 -10.90 0.38 10.01
CA GLN A 14 -11.82 0.75 11.08
C GLN A 14 -12.16 2.24 11.15
N ILE A 15 -11.29 3.10 10.62
CA ILE A 15 -11.38 4.57 10.80
C ILE A 15 -11.65 5.32 9.49
N ALA A 16 -11.73 4.60 8.36
CA ALA A 16 -11.98 5.15 7.02
C ALA A 16 -11.11 6.39 6.70
N GLU A 17 -9.85 6.37 7.16
CA GLU A 17 -8.94 7.50 7.04
C GLU A 17 -8.42 7.71 5.62
N GLN A 18 -7.91 8.92 5.36
CA GLN A 18 -7.23 9.24 4.12
C GLN A 18 -6.06 8.28 3.83
N GLY A 19 -5.99 7.83 2.58
CA GLY A 19 -4.95 6.92 2.11
C GLY A 19 -5.36 5.45 2.16
N TRP A 20 -6.51 5.08 2.73
CA TRP A 20 -7.06 3.73 2.59
C TRP A 20 -8.15 3.68 1.51
N ARG A 21 -8.08 2.69 0.61
CA ARG A 21 -9.08 2.50 -0.46
C ARG A 21 -9.25 1.03 -0.81
N ASN A 22 -10.46 0.64 -1.22
CA ASN A 22 -10.67 -0.59 -1.98
C ASN A 22 -10.70 -0.26 -3.48
N LEU A 23 -9.61 -0.55 -4.18
CA LEU A 23 -9.41 -0.26 -5.60
C LEU A 23 -10.28 -1.10 -6.53
N SER A 24 -10.91 -2.17 -6.06
CA SER A 24 -11.85 -2.94 -6.88
C SER A 24 -13.25 -2.36 -6.91
N LEU A 25 -13.53 -1.30 -6.15
CA LEU A 25 -14.81 -0.60 -6.17
C LEU A 25 -14.85 0.44 -7.28
N THR A 26 -15.95 0.46 -8.03
CA THR A 26 -16.36 1.60 -8.88
C THR A 26 -17.51 2.34 -8.22
N ALA A 27 -17.83 3.55 -8.70
CA ALA A 27 -19.00 4.31 -8.23
C ALA A 27 -20.31 3.50 -8.31
N GLU A 28 -20.43 2.65 -9.33
CA GLU A 28 -21.59 1.76 -9.55
C GLU A 28 -21.61 0.53 -8.63
N LYS A 29 -20.45 0.14 -8.08
CA LYS A 29 -20.28 -1.04 -7.23
C LYS A 29 -19.85 -0.69 -5.80
N ALA A 30 -20.18 0.51 -5.32
CA ALA A 30 -19.75 0.99 -4.00
C ALA A 30 -20.14 0.05 -2.83
N ASN A 31 -21.19 -0.78 -2.99
CA ASN A 31 -21.64 -1.75 -2.00
C ASN A 31 -21.12 -3.19 -2.23
N ASP A 32 -20.29 -3.43 -3.26
CA ASP A 32 -19.73 -4.76 -3.52
C ASP A 32 -18.58 -5.06 -2.55
N GLN A 33 -18.91 -5.70 -1.43
CA GLN A 33 -17.91 -6.14 -0.45
C GLN A 33 -17.25 -7.48 -0.82
N GLN A 34 -17.69 -8.16 -1.88
CA GLN A 34 -17.17 -9.48 -2.23
C GLN A 34 -15.77 -9.41 -2.84
N ASN A 35 -15.43 -8.33 -3.54
CA ASN A 35 -14.13 -8.17 -4.18
C ASN A 35 -13.29 -7.12 -3.43
N LYS A 36 -12.06 -7.51 -3.07
CA LYS A 36 -11.15 -6.66 -2.30
C LYS A 36 -9.79 -6.57 -2.99
N MET A 37 -9.44 -5.36 -3.42
CA MET A 37 -8.09 -4.95 -3.75
C MET A 37 -7.74 -3.73 -2.91
N LEU A 38 -7.24 -3.99 -1.70
CA LEU A 38 -7.06 -2.95 -0.69
C LEU A 38 -5.74 -2.22 -0.91
N GLN A 39 -5.76 -0.91 -0.69
CA GLN A 39 -4.63 -0.03 -0.81
C GLN A 39 -4.47 0.79 0.47
N VAL A 40 -3.22 0.95 0.90
CA VAL A 40 -2.78 1.97 1.84
C VAL A 40 -1.70 2.81 1.17
N SER A 41 -1.99 4.09 0.93
CA SER A 41 -1.04 5.09 0.44
C SER A 41 -0.18 5.63 1.60
N GLU A 42 1.06 6.02 1.29
CA GLU A 42 1.98 6.60 2.27
C GLU A 42 2.22 5.65 3.46
N MET A 43 2.48 4.37 3.17
CA MET A 43 2.75 3.33 4.18
C MET A 43 4.01 3.67 4.99
N TRP A 44 5.04 4.24 4.34
CA TRP A 44 6.24 4.74 5.01
C TRP A 44 5.95 5.77 6.11
N GLN A 45 4.86 6.54 6.00
CA GLN A 45 4.45 7.51 7.03
C GLN A 45 3.71 6.85 8.20
N LYS A 46 3.23 5.62 8.01
CA LYS A 46 2.34 4.92 8.94
C LYS A 46 3.03 3.85 9.77
N ASN A 47 4.23 3.43 9.37
CA ASN A 47 4.97 2.40 10.06
C ASN A 47 6.49 2.45 9.79
N ASP A 48 7.27 2.52 10.87
CA ASP A 48 8.73 2.68 10.80
C ASP A 48 9.44 1.51 10.11
N ILE A 49 8.92 0.28 10.20
CA ILE A 49 9.55 -0.87 9.51
C ILE A 49 9.50 -0.68 7.99
N PHE A 50 8.41 -0.09 7.47
CA PHE A 50 8.28 0.17 6.04
C PHE A 50 9.05 1.42 5.62
N ARG A 51 9.17 2.41 6.51
CA ARG A 51 10.08 3.54 6.32
C ARG A 51 11.53 3.07 6.20
N ASP A 52 11.99 2.23 7.13
CA ASP A 52 13.34 1.69 7.14
C ASP A 52 13.61 0.81 5.92
N LEU A 53 12.62 0.01 5.50
CA LEU A 53 12.69 -0.76 4.26
C LEU A 53 12.86 0.17 3.05
N LEU A 54 12.11 1.26 2.97
CA LEU A 54 12.16 2.18 1.84
C LEU A 54 13.54 2.84 1.69
N PHE A 55 14.20 3.15 2.80
CA PHE A 55 15.55 3.73 2.83
C PHE A 55 16.67 2.69 2.96
N HIS A 56 16.36 1.40 2.75
CA HIS A 56 17.35 0.33 2.80
C HIS A 56 18.35 0.47 1.63
N GLN A 57 19.64 0.64 1.95
CA GLN A 57 20.68 1.02 0.98
C GLN A 57 20.70 0.16 -0.31
N PRO A 58 20.63 -1.19 -0.25
CA PRO A 58 20.54 -2.00 -1.46
C PRO A 58 19.37 -1.66 -2.40
N LEU A 59 18.22 -1.21 -1.89
CA LEU A 59 17.11 -0.78 -2.74
C LEU A 59 17.39 0.57 -3.40
N LEU A 60 18.05 1.48 -2.66
CA LEU A 60 18.47 2.78 -3.18
C LEU A 60 19.57 2.62 -4.25
N ASP A 61 20.49 1.69 -4.07
CA ASP A 61 21.52 1.38 -5.06
C ASP A 61 20.90 0.88 -6.37
N VAL A 62 19.89 0.00 -6.29
CA VAL A 62 19.15 -0.46 -7.47
C VAL A 62 18.40 0.69 -8.13
N ALA A 63 17.68 1.51 -7.36
CA ALA A 63 16.90 2.62 -7.90
C ALA A 63 17.79 3.68 -8.58
N THR A 64 18.89 4.06 -7.92
CA THR A 64 19.84 5.05 -8.45
C THR A 64 20.62 4.54 -9.65
N SER A 65 20.90 3.24 -9.73
CA SER A 65 21.52 2.62 -10.90
C SER A 65 20.61 2.63 -12.14
N LEU A 66 19.29 2.58 -11.95
CA LEU A 66 18.31 2.55 -13.04
C LEU A 66 17.83 3.94 -13.47
N ILE A 67 17.62 4.84 -12.51
CA ILE A 67 17.00 6.16 -12.74
C ILE A 67 18.06 7.28 -12.81
N GLY A 68 19.21 7.07 -12.19
CA GLY A 68 20.24 8.08 -11.99
C GLY A 68 20.31 8.58 -10.54
N PRO A 69 21.27 9.47 -10.22
CA PRO A 69 21.43 10.03 -8.89
C PRO A 69 20.27 10.95 -8.48
N ASN A 70 20.17 11.28 -7.19
CA ASN A 70 19.15 12.19 -6.62
C ASN A 70 17.70 11.68 -6.74
N VAL A 71 17.49 10.37 -6.58
CA VAL A 71 16.14 9.79 -6.53
C VAL A 71 15.38 10.35 -5.32
N GLN A 72 14.17 10.82 -5.57
CA GLN A 72 13.25 11.28 -4.54
C GLN A 72 12.03 10.35 -4.49
N LEU A 73 11.59 10.02 -3.28
CA LEU A 73 10.31 9.35 -3.10
C LEU A 73 9.18 10.29 -3.53
N PHE A 74 8.37 9.86 -4.49
CA PHE A 74 7.12 10.54 -4.82
C PHE A 74 5.97 10.02 -3.95
N HIS A 75 5.68 8.72 -4.02
CA HIS A 75 4.67 8.02 -3.22
C HIS A 75 5.08 6.56 -3.01
N ASP A 76 4.58 5.93 -1.94
CA ASP A 76 4.52 4.47 -1.81
C ASP A 76 3.08 3.99 -1.61
N GLN A 77 2.86 2.72 -1.93
CA GLN A 77 1.54 2.09 -1.82
C GLN A 77 1.70 0.64 -1.37
N ALA A 78 1.08 0.31 -0.24
CA ALA A 78 0.89 -1.07 0.17
C ALA A 78 -0.40 -1.60 -0.44
N LEU A 79 -0.32 -2.74 -1.15
CA LEU A 79 -1.45 -3.37 -1.84
C LEU A 79 -1.72 -4.77 -1.29
N TYR A 80 -2.97 -5.05 -0.94
CA TYR A 80 -3.39 -6.33 -0.38
C TYR A 80 -4.61 -6.92 -1.10
N LYS A 81 -4.45 -8.14 -1.60
CA LYS A 81 -5.56 -8.99 -2.07
C LYS A 81 -5.80 -10.10 -1.04
N PRO A 82 -6.94 -10.10 -0.33
CA PRO A 82 -7.27 -11.21 0.55
C PRO A 82 -7.52 -12.48 -0.27
N SER A 83 -7.17 -13.63 0.31
CA SER A 83 -7.31 -14.92 -0.34
C SER A 83 -8.76 -15.16 -0.78
N LYS A 84 -8.95 -15.72 -1.98
CA LYS A 84 -10.24 -16.09 -2.58
C LYS A 84 -11.17 -14.93 -2.98
N VAL A 85 -10.90 -13.71 -2.52
CA VAL A 85 -11.74 -12.52 -2.78
C VAL A 85 -10.95 -11.36 -3.39
N GLY A 86 -9.74 -11.63 -3.90
CA GLY A 86 -8.89 -10.64 -4.55
C GLY A 86 -9.52 -10.13 -5.85
N GLY A 87 -10.05 -8.91 -5.83
CA GLY A 87 -10.68 -8.28 -7.00
C GLY A 87 -9.68 -7.84 -8.08
N SER A 88 -10.19 -7.63 -9.30
CA SER A 88 -9.48 -6.85 -10.32
C SER A 88 -9.56 -5.36 -10.00
N VAL A 89 -8.53 -4.60 -10.39
CA VAL A 89 -8.63 -3.13 -10.45
C VAL A 89 -9.26 -2.79 -11.80
N PRO A 90 -10.41 -2.09 -11.84
CA PRO A 90 -11.10 -1.71 -13.06
C PRO A 90 -10.40 -0.56 -13.80
#